data_AF-A0AAX2ULZ4-F1
#
_entry.id   AF-A0AAX2ULZ4-F1
#
_cell.length_a   1.000
_cell.length_b   1.000
_cell.length_c   1.000
_cell.angle_alpha   90.00
_cell.angle_beta   90.00
_cell.angle_gamma   90.00
#
_symmetry.space_group_name_H-M   'P 1'
#
loop_
_entity.id
_entity.type
_entity.pdbx_description
1 polymer ?
#
loop_
_entity_poly.entity_id
_entity_poly.type
_entity_poly.pdbx_seq_one_letter_code
_entity_poly.pdbx_strand_id
1 'polypeptide(L)'
;FEERLKEFKEKYPLYPVLYFYGISNAFMLQILLKNPNHCHLVVYERDLALLYVVLSSIDLSTALAQKRLLIFNEVSQMEYLCGTQPFLAYSRTYFLELMSDFYATEQKEILALNSFLMEGFKKEILKQGNDVKDALQGIRQFVYNLDTMIKRPSLKELKAKRKAQFKSCVIVSTGPSLAKQLPLLKEFQDKVVIFAADSAYPILIQNDIIPDYVCMVERT
;
A
#
# COMPACT_ATOMS: atom_id res chain seq x y z
N PHE A 1 -29.80 14.79 -17.18
CA PHE A 1 -29.07 13.69 -17.84
C PHE A 1 -28.10 14.20 -18.90
N GLU A 2 -28.57 14.82 -19.99
CA GLU A 2 -27.71 15.24 -21.12
C GLU A 2 -26.64 16.27 -20.73
N GLU A 3 -27.00 17.22 -19.86
CA GLU A 3 -26.09 18.26 -19.36
C GLU A 3 -24.92 17.65 -18.55
N ARG A 4 -25.21 16.74 -17.61
CA ARG A 4 -24.18 16.02 -16.84
C ARG A 4 -23.27 15.19 -17.75
N LEU A 5 -23.85 14.47 -18.72
CA LEU A 5 -23.05 13.70 -19.67
C LEU A 5 -22.12 14.59 -20.50
N LYS A 6 -22.61 15.76 -20.93
CA LYS A 6 -21.82 16.76 -21.64
C LYS A 6 -20.66 17.26 -20.77
N GLU A 7 -20.94 17.59 -19.51
CA GLU A 7 -19.94 18.01 -18.54
C GLU A 7 -18.81 16.97 -18.39
N PHE A 8 -19.15 15.68 -18.25
CA PHE A 8 -18.14 14.63 -18.15
C PHE A 8 -17.26 14.49 -19.40
N LYS A 9 -17.87 14.61 -20.58
CA LYS A 9 -17.13 14.56 -21.86
C LYS A 9 -16.21 15.76 -22.06
N GLU A 10 -16.59 16.92 -21.55
CA GLU A 10 -15.82 18.17 -21.71
C GLU A 10 -14.75 18.33 -20.63
N LYS A 11 -15.09 18.11 -19.36
CA LYS A 11 -14.20 18.37 -18.22
C LYS A 11 -13.23 17.22 -17.93
N TYR A 12 -13.65 15.98 -18.12
CA TYR A 12 -12.89 14.81 -17.68
C TYR A 12 -12.45 13.85 -18.79
N PRO A 13 -12.29 14.23 -20.08
CA PRO A 13 -12.09 13.26 -21.18
C PRO A 13 -10.82 12.42 -21.06
N LEU A 14 -9.84 12.87 -20.27
CA LEU A 14 -8.55 12.22 -20.07
C LEU A 14 -8.41 11.54 -18.70
N TYR A 15 -9.45 11.56 -17.87
CA TYR A 15 -9.39 10.98 -16.53
C TYR A 15 -9.41 9.44 -16.62
N PRO A 16 -8.36 8.75 -16.16
CA PRO A 16 -8.29 7.28 -16.28
C PRO A 16 -9.24 6.55 -15.33
N VAL A 17 -9.58 7.19 -14.21
CA VAL A 17 -10.49 6.65 -13.21
C VAL A 17 -11.57 7.67 -12.89
N LEU A 18 -12.83 7.22 -12.87
CA LEU A 18 -13.99 8.02 -12.44
C LEU A 18 -14.74 7.25 -11.36
N TYR A 19 -15.26 7.96 -10.34
CA TYR A 19 -15.97 7.36 -9.21
C TYR A 19 -17.39 7.89 -9.11
N PHE A 20 -18.33 6.98 -8.95
CA PHE A 20 -19.74 7.29 -8.91
C PHE A 20 -20.44 6.66 -7.70
N TYR A 21 -21.38 7.42 -7.15
CA TYR A 21 -22.40 6.92 -6.22
C TYR A 21 -23.68 6.60 -7.00
N GLY A 22 -24.10 5.36 -6.93
CA GLY A 22 -25.26 4.79 -7.59
C GLY A 22 -24.98 4.32 -9.02
N ILE A 23 -25.69 3.27 -9.45
CA ILE A 23 -25.64 2.80 -10.85
C ILE A 23 -26.71 3.47 -11.73
N SER A 24 -27.81 3.95 -11.12
CA SER A 24 -28.99 4.48 -11.81
C SER A 24 -29.47 3.52 -12.91
N ASN A 25 -29.67 3.99 -14.14
CA ASN A 25 -30.05 3.17 -15.30
C ASN A 25 -28.85 2.71 -16.16
N ALA A 26 -27.61 2.93 -15.70
CA ALA A 26 -26.35 2.63 -16.40
C ALA A 26 -26.16 3.22 -17.82
N PHE A 27 -27.08 4.02 -18.35
CA PHE A 27 -26.96 4.58 -19.70
C PHE A 27 -25.76 5.55 -19.81
N MET A 28 -25.51 6.35 -18.76
CA MET A 28 -24.32 7.19 -18.69
C MET A 28 -23.02 6.36 -18.69
N LEU A 29 -22.99 5.27 -17.92
CA LEU A 29 -21.83 4.36 -17.87
C LEU A 29 -21.49 3.80 -19.24
N GLN A 30 -22.49 3.34 -20.01
CA GLN A 30 -22.26 2.84 -21.37
C GLN A 30 -21.61 3.89 -22.29
N ILE A 31 -22.02 5.15 -22.18
CA ILE A 31 -21.47 6.22 -23.01
C ILE A 31 -20.05 6.56 -22.57
N LEU A 32 -19.78 6.62 -21.26
CA LEU A 32 -18.45 6.86 -20.73
C LEU A 32 -17.48 5.72 -21.07
N LEU A 33 -17.93 4.46 -21.01
CA LEU A 33 -17.12 3.30 -21.38
C LEU A 33 -16.67 3.30 -22.86
N LYS A 34 -17.31 4.09 -23.74
CA LYS A 34 -16.84 4.25 -25.13
C LYS A 34 -15.55 5.06 -25.23
N ASN A 35 -15.22 5.87 -24.24
CA ASN A 35 -13.96 6.62 -24.21
C ASN A 35 -12.81 5.68 -23.80
N PRO A 36 -11.79 5.47 -24.65
CA PRO A 36 -10.66 4.58 -24.33
C PRO A 36 -9.78 5.12 -23.20
N ASN A 37 -9.80 6.42 -22.93
CA ASN A 37 -9.02 7.02 -21.84
C ASN A 37 -9.61 6.68 -20.47
N HIS A 38 -10.90 6.34 -20.38
CA HIS A 38 -11.51 5.86 -19.14
C HIS A 38 -11.15 4.38 -18.95
N CYS A 39 -10.07 4.16 -18.21
CA CYS A 39 -9.58 2.83 -17.87
C CYS A 39 -10.51 2.14 -16.87
N HIS A 40 -10.99 2.86 -15.85
CA HIS A 40 -11.85 2.31 -14.79
C HIS A 40 -12.98 3.28 -14.41
N LEU A 41 -14.23 2.82 -14.49
CA LEU A 41 -15.37 3.44 -13.84
C LEU A 41 -15.66 2.66 -12.56
N VAL A 42 -15.56 3.32 -11.42
CA VAL A 42 -15.84 2.75 -10.10
C VAL A 42 -17.22 3.21 -9.68
N VAL A 43 -18.10 2.27 -9.36
CA VAL A 43 -19.48 2.53 -8.97
C VAL A 43 -19.75 1.89 -7.63
N TYR A 44 -20.22 2.68 -6.67
CA TYR A 44 -20.82 2.16 -5.44
C TYR A 44 -22.33 2.09 -5.59
N GLU A 45 -22.94 0.92 -5.40
CA GLU A 45 -24.38 0.75 -5.42
C GLU A 45 -24.81 -0.21 -4.31
N ARG A 46 -25.56 0.30 -3.35
CA ARG A 46 -26.00 -0.46 -2.18
C ARG A 46 -27.20 -1.35 -2.49
N ASP A 47 -28.09 -0.91 -3.38
CA ASP A 47 -29.31 -1.64 -3.69
C ASP A 47 -29.04 -2.78 -4.69
N LEU A 48 -28.94 -4.00 -4.15
CA LEU A 48 -28.76 -5.21 -4.96
C LEU A 48 -29.94 -5.48 -5.91
N ALA A 49 -31.15 -5.06 -5.57
CA ALA A 49 -32.31 -5.22 -6.45
C ALA A 49 -32.18 -4.30 -7.67
N LEU A 50 -31.72 -3.06 -7.46
CA LEU A 50 -31.42 -2.14 -8.56
C LEU A 50 -30.29 -2.67 -9.45
N LEU A 51 -29.21 -3.19 -8.86
CA LEU A 51 -28.13 -3.85 -9.62
C LEU A 51 -28.66 -5.01 -10.45
N TYR A 52 -29.50 -5.86 -9.87
CA TYR A 52 -30.10 -6.99 -10.57
C TYR A 52 -30.92 -6.54 -11.78
N VAL A 53 -31.79 -5.53 -11.61
CA VAL A 53 -32.63 -5.00 -12.70
C VAL A 53 -31.77 -4.41 -13.82
N VAL A 54 -30.76 -3.61 -13.47
CA VAL A 54 -29.89 -2.95 -14.46
C VAL A 54 -29.04 -3.97 -15.23
N LEU A 55 -28.40 -4.90 -14.52
CA LEU A 55 -27.56 -5.93 -15.12
C LEU A 55 -28.36 -6.96 -15.92
N SER A 56 -29.65 -7.13 -15.63
CA SER A 56 -30.57 -7.96 -16.44
C SER A 56 -31.07 -7.23 -17.68
N SER A 57 -31.09 -5.88 -17.66
CA SER A 57 -31.63 -5.06 -18.74
C SER A 57 -30.56 -4.61 -19.75
N ILE A 58 -29.30 -4.51 -19.32
CA ILE A 58 -28.21 -3.92 -20.11
C ILE A 58 -26.98 -4.83 -20.04
N ASP A 59 -26.40 -5.14 -21.20
CA ASP A 59 -25.15 -5.88 -21.26
C ASP A 59 -23.94 -5.00 -20.90
N LEU A 60 -23.37 -5.28 -19.73
CA LEU A 60 -22.11 -4.70 -19.22
C LEU A 60 -21.02 -5.76 -19.05
N SER A 61 -21.24 -6.97 -19.55
CA SER A 61 -20.37 -8.14 -19.35
C SER A 61 -18.94 -7.89 -19.78
N THR A 62 -18.73 -7.28 -20.95
CA THR A 62 -17.40 -6.96 -21.49
C THR A 62 -16.68 -5.95 -20.61
N ALA A 63 -17.38 -4.90 -20.14
CA ALA A 63 -16.78 -3.88 -19.29
C ALA A 63 -16.38 -4.44 -17.92
N LEU A 64 -17.21 -5.31 -17.34
CA LEU A 64 -16.93 -6.02 -16.10
C LEU A 64 -15.76 -7.00 -16.26
N ALA A 65 -15.76 -7.80 -17.32
CA ALA A 65 -14.69 -8.78 -17.61
C ALA A 65 -13.33 -8.12 -17.81
N GLN A 66 -13.30 -6.97 -18.49
CA GLN A 66 -12.09 -6.17 -18.70
C GLN A 66 -11.71 -5.32 -17.47
N LYS A 67 -12.47 -5.38 -16.38
CA LYS A 67 -12.33 -4.52 -15.19
C LYS A 67 -12.39 -3.03 -15.51
N ARG A 68 -13.01 -2.65 -16.64
CA ARG A 68 -13.27 -1.25 -16.99
C ARG A 68 -14.45 -0.68 -16.23
N LEU A 69 -15.35 -1.53 -15.76
CA LEU A 69 -16.39 -1.21 -14.80
C LEU A 69 -16.16 -2.03 -13.53
N LEU A 70 -16.11 -1.37 -12.39
CA LEU A 70 -16.01 -1.98 -11.07
C LEU A 70 -17.23 -1.54 -10.26
N ILE A 71 -17.99 -2.51 -9.77
CA ILE A 71 -19.20 -2.26 -8.97
C ILE A 71 -18.95 -2.82 -7.57
N PHE A 72 -19.20 -1.99 -6.56
CA PHE A 72 -19.07 -2.34 -5.15
C PHE A 72 -20.41 -2.15 -4.46
N ASN A 73 -20.80 -3.13 -3.65
CA ASN A 73 -22.02 -3.05 -2.82
C ASN A 73 -21.72 -2.75 -1.35
N GLU A 74 -20.46 -2.90 -0.94
CA GLU A 74 -20.00 -2.62 0.41
C GLU A 74 -18.81 -1.67 0.40
N VAL A 75 -18.84 -0.67 1.30
CA VAL A 75 -17.79 0.35 1.41
C VAL A 75 -16.42 -0.28 1.72
N SER A 76 -16.38 -1.32 2.55
CA SER A 76 -15.15 -2.03 2.95
C SER A 76 -14.38 -2.60 1.76
N GLN A 77 -15.09 -3.08 0.73
CA GLN A 77 -14.48 -3.64 -0.48
C GLN A 77 -13.70 -2.58 -1.27
N MET A 78 -14.08 -1.31 -1.15
CA MET A 78 -13.44 -0.20 -1.85
C MET A 78 -12.11 0.21 -1.21
N GLU A 79 -11.79 -0.22 0.02
CA GLU A 79 -10.50 0.05 0.66
C GLU A 79 -9.34 -0.45 -0.20
N TYR A 80 -9.53 -1.57 -0.90
CA TYR A 80 -8.55 -2.13 -1.84
C TYR A 80 -8.11 -1.11 -2.90
N LEU A 81 -9.02 -0.25 -3.38
CA LEU A 81 -8.71 0.76 -4.39
C LEU A 81 -7.65 1.73 -3.88
N CYS A 82 -7.70 2.11 -2.59
CA CYS A 82 -6.79 3.09 -2.03
C CYS A 82 -5.33 2.64 -2.12
N GLY A 83 -5.05 1.35 -1.99
CA GLY A 83 -3.69 0.80 -1.97
C GLY A 83 -3.19 0.25 -3.31
N THR A 84 -4.00 0.31 -4.37
CA THR A 84 -3.71 -0.40 -5.62
C THR A 84 -3.56 0.53 -6.81
N GLN A 85 -2.70 0.13 -7.75
CA GLN A 85 -2.54 0.84 -9.01
C GLN A 85 -3.62 0.38 -10.01
N PRO A 86 -4.17 1.29 -10.85
CA PRO A 86 -3.76 2.68 -11.02
C PRO A 86 -4.48 3.68 -10.10
N PHE A 87 -5.42 3.24 -9.26
CA PHE A 87 -6.27 4.10 -8.42
C PHE A 87 -5.44 5.03 -7.52
N LEU A 88 -4.40 4.51 -6.86
CA LEU A 88 -3.53 5.30 -5.99
C LEU A 88 -2.76 6.38 -6.77
N ALA A 89 -2.26 6.09 -7.98
CA ALA A 89 -1.57 7.09 -8.81
C ALA A 89 -2.51 8.24 -9.22
N TYR A 90 -3.79 7.94 -9.46
CA TYR A 90 -4.81 8.94 -9.82
C TYR A 90 -5.63 9.44 -8.62
N SER A 91 -5.17 9.18 -7.39
CA SER A 91 -5.85 9.63 -6.16
C SER A 91 -5.98 11.16 -6.06
N ARG A 92 -5.06 11.94 -6.65
CA ARG A 92 -5.15 13.41 -6.67
C ARG A 92 -6.28 13.95 -7.55
N THR A 93 -6.72 13.17 -8.53
CA THR A 93 -7.84 13.50 -9.41
C THR A 93 -9.16 12.88 -8.94
N TYR A 94 -9.16 12.26 -7.76
CA TYR A 94 -10.34 11.67 -7.16
C TYR A 94 -11.43 12.72 -6.90
N PHE A 95 -12.65 12.34 -7.25
CA PHE A 95 -13.89 12.98 -6.84
C PHE A 95 -14.97 11.89 -6.82
N LEU A 96 -16.01 12.07 -6.01
CA LEU A 96 -17.18 11.19 -5.99
C LEU A 96 -18.39 11.94 -6.56
N GLU A 97 -18.90 11.47 -7.69
CA GLU A 97 -20.05 12.09 -8.36
C GLU A 97 -21.31 11.25 -8.25
N LEU A 98 -22.48 11.91 -8.23
CA LEU A 98 -23.74 11.20 -8.23
C LEU A 98 -24.10 10.77 -9.65
N MET A 99 -24.47 9.51 -9.84
CA MET A 99 -24.93 9.04 -11.15
C MET A 99 -26.26 9.70 -11.57
N SER A 100 -27.11 9.98 -10.58
CA SER A 100 -28.42 10.64 -10.75
C SER A 100 -28.78 11.44 -9.50
N ASP A 101 -29.61 12.48 -9.67
CA ASP A 101 -30.16 13.27 -8.56
C ASP A 101 -31.08 12.45 -7.65
N PHE A 102 -31.52 11.27 -8.10
CA PHE A 102 -32.24 10.29 -7.29
C PHE A 102 -31.53 10.01 -5.96
N TYR A 103 -30.21 9.90 -5.98
CA TYR A 103 -29.41 9.58 -4.79
C TYR A 103 -29.15 10.79 -3.89
N ALA A 104 -29.54 12.01 -4.29
CA ALA A 104 -29.22 13.23 -3.55
C ALA A 104 -29.85 13.29 -2.16
N THR A 105 -30.83 12.45 -1.87
CA THR A 105 -31.45 12.28 -0.54
C THR A 105 -30.55 11.52 0.45
N GLU A 106 -29.58 10.74 -0.04
CA GLU A 106 -28.69 9.89 0.76
C GLU A 106 -27.40 10.62 1.20
N GLN A 107 -27.48 11.93 1.45
CA GLN A 107 -26.32 12.81 1.66
C GLN A 107 -25.34 12.28 2.73
N LYS A 108 -25.87 11.73 3.82
CA LYS A 108 -25.05 11.19 4.91
C LYS A 108 -24.19 10.01 4.45
N GLU A 109 -24.73 9.11 3.63
CA GLU A 109 -24.02 7.93 3.13
C GLU A 109 -23.00 8.33 2.06
N ILE A 110 -23.37 9.26 1.18
CA ILE A 110 -22.46 9.84 0.17
C ILE A 110 -21.25 10.49 0.85
N LEU A 111 -21.48 11.34 1.87
CA LEU A 111 -20.41 12.01 2.61
C LEU A 111 -19.54 11.02 3.40
N ALA A 112 -20.15 9.97 3.95
CA ALA A 112 -19.41 8.92 4.65
C ALA A 112 -18.51 8.14 3.69
N LEU A 113 -19.03 7.73 2.52
CA LEU A 113 -18.23 7.05 1.49
C LEU A 113 -17.10 7.95 0.99
N ASN A 114 -17.40 9.21 0.71
CA ASN A 114 -16.39 10.15 0.23
C ASN A 114 -15.26 10.35 1.26
N SER A 115 -15.63 10.55 2.53
CA SER A 115 -14.66 10.67 3.63
C SER A 115 -13.81 9.40 3.77
N PHE A 116 -14.43 8.22 3.71
CA PHE A 116 -13.75 6.94 3.78
C PHE A 116 -12.69 6.78 2.68
N LEU A 117 -13.04 7.07 1.42
CA LEU A 117 -12.11 6.97 0.30
C LEU A 117 -10.99 8.01 0.38
N MET A 118 -11.31 9.27 0.73
CA MET A 118 -10.28 10.31 0.90
C MET A 118 -9.29 9.97 2.01
N GLU A 119 -9.77 9.48 3.16
CA GLU A 119 -8.91 9.04 4.25
C GLU A 119 -8.06 7.83 3.86
N GLY A 120 -8.66 6.87 3.15
CA GLY A 120 -7.96 5.72 2.60
C GLY A 120 -6.82 6.13 1.66
N PHE A 121 -7.09 6.95 0.64
CA PHE A 121 -6.04 7.45 -0.26
C PHE A 121 -4.97 8.23 0.50
N LYS A 122 -5.35 9.11 1.42
CA LYS A 122 -4.41 9.87 2.24
C LYS A 122 -3.48 8.95 3.04
N LYS A 123 -4.03 7.91 3.67
CA LYS A 123 -3.25 6.92 4.43
C LYS A 123 -2.25 6.19 3.54
N GLU A 124 -2.68 5.74 2.37
CA GLU A 124 -1.79 5.02 1.43
C GLU A 124 -0.71 5.93 0.82
N ILE A 125 -1.02 7.19 0.53
CA ILE A 125 -0.02 8.17 0.10
C ILE A 125 1.02 8.39 1.20
N LEU A 126 0.59 8.58 2.46
CA LEU A 126 1.50 8.82 3.58
C LEU A 126 2.43 7.62 3.84
N LYS A 127 1.97 6.38 3.61
CA LYS A 127 2.80 5.18 3.71
C LYS A 127 3.95 5.15 2.71
N GLN A 128 3.83 5.79 1.54
CA GLN A 128 4.91 5.85 0.55
C GLN A 128 6.03 6.82 0.93
N GLY A 129 5.84 7.59 2.00
CA GLY A 129 6.76 8.65 2.41
C GLY A 129 6.30 10.01 1.86
N ASN A 130 6.50 11.04 2.67
CA ASN A 130 6.05 12.40 2.38
C ASN A 130 7.17 13.43 2.46
N ASP A 131 8.40 13.01 2.78
CA ASP A 131 9.55 13.92 2.92
C ASP A 131 10.63 13.62 1.89
N VAL A 132 10.78 14.53 0.94
CA VAL A 132 11.82 14.48 -0.10
C VAL A 132 13.22 14.56 0.53
N LYS A 133 13.39 15.31 1.63
CA LYS A 133 14.68 15.40 2.31
C LYS A 133 15.07 14.07 2.91
N ASP A 134 14.13 13.36 3.51
CA ASP A 134 14.35 12.01 4.05
C ASP A 134 14.76 11.01 2.95
N ALA A 135 14.08 11.05 1.79
CA ALA A 135 14.44 10.22 0.64
C ALA A 135 15.85 10.54 0.12
N LEU A 136 16.18 11.83 -0.04
CA LEU A 136 17.51 12.28 -0.49
C LEU A 136 18.60 11.93 0.52
N GLN A 137 18.31 11.98 1.82
CA GLN A 137 19.24 11.55 2.87
C GLN A 137 19.59 10.07 2.72
N GLY A 138 18.59 9.21 2.47
CA GLY A 138 18.82 7.78 2.22
C GLY A 138 19.75 7.54 1.02
N ILE A 139 19.51 8.24 -0.09
CA ILE A 139 20.37 8.17 -1.28
C ILE A 139 21.79 8.64 -0.96
N ARG A 140 21.92 9.78 -0.26
CA ARG A 140 23.22 10.34 0.13
C ARG A 140 24.02 9.39 1.01
N GLN A 141 23.40 8.82 2.04
CA GLN A 141 24.04 7.84 2.92
C GLN A 141 24.43 6.57 2.17
N PHE A 142 23.60 6.08 1.25
CA PHE A 142 23.94 4.95 0.38
C PHE A 142 25.20 5.23 -0.45
N VAL A 143 25.28 6.41 -1.09
CA VAL A 143 26.45 6.82 -1.88
C VAL A 143 27.71 6.92 -1.02
N TYR A 144 27.62 7.48 0.19
CA TYR A 144 28.76 7.55 1.12
C TYR A 144 29.27 6.18 1.57
N ASN A 145 28.38 5.21 1.70
CA ASN A 145 28.74 3.84 2.11
C ASN A 145 29.16 2.95 0.93
N LEU A 146 28.98 3.39 -0.32
CA LEU A 146 29.13 2.56 -1.51
C LEU A 146 30.55 2.00 -1.66
N ASP A 147 31.59 2.81 -1.42
CA ASP A 147 32.99 2.35 -1.47
C ASP A 147 33.27 1.23 -0.47
N THR A 148 32.79 1.39 0.78
CA THR A 148 32.90 0.36 1.82
C THR A 148 32.10 -0.90 1.44
N MET A 149 30.89 -0.74 0.91
CA MET A 149 30.03 -1.87 0.54
C MET A 149 30.66 -2.73 -0.56
N ILE A 150 31.29 -2.12 -1.57
CA ILE A 150 31.91 -2.84 -2.69
C ILE A 150 33.21 -3.55 -2.26
N LYS A 151 33.96 -2.98 -1.30
CA LYS A 151 35.20 -3.57 -0.77
C LYS A 151 34.97 -4.70 0.25
N ARG A 152 33.75 -4.87 0.75
CA ARG A 152 33.39 -5.85 1.79
C ARG A 152 32.61 -7.03 1.18
N PRO A 153 32.62 -8.20 1.83
CA PRO A 153 31.84 -9.34 1.36
C PRO A 153 30.36 -9.02 1.26
N SER A 154 29.77 -9.39 0.13
CA SER A 154 28.34 -9.34 -0.10
C SER A 154 27.58 -10.31 0.81
N LEU A 155 26.28 -10.07 1.00
CA LEU A 155 25.41 -11.01 1.71
C LEU A 155 25.44 -12.42 1.09
N LYS A 156 25.59 -12.51 -0.23
CA LYS A 156 25.68 -13.79 -0.95
C LYS A 156 26.94 -14.56 -0.55
N GLU A 157 28.08 -13.88 -0.48
CA GLU A 157 29.35 -14.47 -0.06
C GLU A 157 29.33 -14.86 1.42
N LEU A 158 28.79 -14.00 2.29
CA LEU A 158 28.59 -14.32 3.71
C LEU A 158 27.72 -15.57 3.89
N LYS A 159 26.59 -15.65 3.19
CA LYS A 159 25.72 -16.83 3.21
C LYS A 159 26.45 -18.08 2.72
N ALA A 160 27.18 -18.00 1.60
CA ALA A 160 27.92 -19.13 1.07
C ALA A 160 29.01 -19.61 2.04
N LYS A 161 29.77 -18.68 2.62
CA LYS A 161 30.85 -18.98 3.57
C LYS A 161 30.34 -19.62 4.86
N ARG A 162 29.18 -19.18 5.38
CA ARG A 162 28.67 -19.58 6.70
C ARG A 162 27.62 -20.68 6.68
N LYS A 163 27.15 -21.07 5.49
CA LYS A 163 26.10 -22.09 5.33
C LYS A 163 26.50 -23.39 6.05
N ALA A 164 25.59 -23.90 6.89
CA ALA A 164 25.74 -25.15 7.63
C ALA A 164 26.96 -25.24 8.56
N GLN A 165 27.62 -24.12 8.91
CA GLN A 165 28.74 -24.12 9.85
C GLN A 165 28.31 -24.24 11.32
N PHE A 166 27.10 -23.81 11.63
CA PHE A 166 26.58 -23.79 12.99
C PHE A 166 25.21 -24.46 13.04
N LYS A 167 24.96 -25.19 14.13
CA LYS A 167 23.65 -25.84 14.38
C LYS A 167 22.61 -24.88 14.95
N SER A 168 23.07 -23.86 15.66
CA SER A 168 22.23 -22.93 16.40
C SER A 168 22.72 -21.49 16.25
N CYS A 169 21.78 -20.54 16.24
CA CYS A 169 22.06 -19.11 16.32
C CYS A 169 21.25 -18.47 17.45
N VAL A 170 21.80 -17.40 18.03
CA VAL A 170 21.14 -16.56 19.02
C VAL A 170 20.96 -15.17 18.43
N ILE A 171 19.73 -14.67 18.47
CA ILE A 171 19.41 -13.29 18.08
C ILE A 171 19.18 -12.51 19.37
N VAL A 172 20.00 -11.48 19.59
CA VAL A 172 20.01 -10.69 20.81
C VAL A 172 19.38 -9.33 20.54
N SER A 173 18.35 -9.00 21.33
CA SER A 173 17.73 -7.67 21.37
C SER A 173 17.81 -7.08 22.77
N THR A 174 17.51 -5.79 22.92
CA THR A 174 17.58 -5.01 24.17
C THR A 174 16.39 -5.20 25.11
N GLY A 175 15.71 -6.35 25.05
CA GLY A 175 14.63 -6.65 25.98
C GLY A 175 15.13 -6.74 27.44
N PRO A 176 14.28 -6.42 28.44
CA PRO A 176 14.66 -6.47 29.87
C PRO A 176 15.07 -7.87 30.35
N SER A 177 14.68 -8.92 29.64
CA SER A 177 15.09 -10.29 29.91
C SER A 177 16.57 -10.57 29.59
N LEU A 178 17.22 -9.73 28.77
CA LEU A 178 18.60 -9.95 28.33
C LEU A 178 19.55 -10.07 29.52
N ALA A 179 19.40 -9.23 30.54
CA ALA A 179 20.27 -9.22 31.72
C ALA A 179 20.37 -10.60 32.40
N LYS A 180 19.26 -11.37 32.41
CA LYS A 180 19.22 -12.72 32.99
C LYS A 180 19.96 -13.76 32.16
N GLN A 181 20.08 -13.51 30.85
CA GLN A 181 20.66 -14.45 29.89
C GLN A 181 22.14 -14.18 29.60
N LEU A 182 22.69 -13.01 30.00
CA LEU A 182 24.10 -12.66 29.78
C LEU A 182 25.09 -13.71 30.30
N PRO A 183 24.94 -14.28 31.52
CA PRO A 183 25.88 -15.29 32.00
C PRO A 183 25.88 -16.56 31.14
N LEU A 184 24.69 -17.03 30.75
CA LEU A 184 24.53 -18.21 29.90
C LEU A 184 25.06 -17.94 28.49
N LEU A 185 24.77 -16.76 27.93
CA LEU A 185 25.23 -16.39 26.60
C LEU A 185 26.76 -16.30 26.56
N LYS A 186 27.40 -15.81 27.62
CA LYS A 186 28.87 -15.78 27.74
C LYS A 186 29.50 -17.17 27.76
N GLU A 187 28.88 -18.14 28.45
CA GLU A 187 29.34 -19.53 28.50
C GLU A 187 29.23 -20.24 27.13
N PHE A 188 28.20 -19.90 26.35
CA PHE A 188 27.91 -20.58 25.09
C PHE A 188 28.33 -19.81 23.84
N GLN A 189 28.96 -18.63 23.96
CA GLN A 189 29.25 -17.76 22.82
C GLN A 189 30.09 -18.45 21.73
N ASP A 190 31.02 -19.35 22.10
CA ASP A 190 31.85 -20.08 21.14
C ASP A 190 31.12 -21.22 20.41
N LYS A 191 29.90 -21.58 20.85
CA LYS A 191 29.13 -22.72 20.32
C LYS A 191 27.97 -22.28 19.41
N VAL A 192 27.68 -20.99 19.35
CA VAL A 192 26.53 -20.43 18.62
C VAL A 192 26.96 -19.24 17.78
N VAL A 193 26.18 -18.92 16.74
CA VAL A 193 26.33 -17.63 16.04
C VAL A 193 25.49 -16.58 16.73
N ILE A 194 26.08 -15.44 17.06
CA ILE A 194 25.37 -14.34 17.72
C ILE A 194 25.07 -13.23 16.73
N PHE A 195 23.79 -12.93 16.52
CA PHE A 195 23.30 -11.76 15.82
C PHE A 195 22.77 -10.75 16.84
N ALA A 196 23.43 -9.61 16.98
CA ALA A 196 23.00 -8.54 17.86
C ALA A 196 22.23 -7.48 17.08
N ALA A 197 21.09 -7.03 17.61
CA ALA A 197 20.55 -5.72 17.23
C ALA A 197 21.57 -4.63 17.63
N ASP A 198 21.63 -3.55 16.85
CA ASP A 198 22.47 -2.37 17.09
C ASP A 198 22.47 -1.90 18.57
N SER A 199 21.27 -1.78 19.16
CA SER A 199 21.06 -1.36 20.53
C SER A 199 21.58 -2.36 21.57
N ALA A 200 21.70 -3.64 21.22
CA ALA A 200 22.19 -4.69 22.12
C ALA A 200 23.73 -4.80 22.11
N TYR A 201 24.39 -4.21 21.12
CA TYR A 201 25.85 -4.28 21.01
C TYR A 201 26.59 -3.75 22.26
N PRO A 202 26.26 -2.56 22.82
CA PRO A 202 27.00 -2.03 23.98
C PRO A 202 26.94 -2.93 25.21
N ILE A 203 25.76 -3.47 25.54
CA ILE A 203 25.57 -4.34 26.71
C ILE A 203 26.29 -5.69 26.54
N LEU A 204 26.35 -6.23 25.32
CA LEU A 204 27.10 -7.45 25.04
C LEU A 204 28.60 -7.24 25.25
N ILE A 205 29.16 -6.18 24.70
CA ILE A 205 30.59 -5.85 24.86
C ILE A 205 30.95 -5.58 26.33
N GLN A 206 30.10 -4.87 27.07
CA GLN A 206 30.30 -4.64 28.51
C GLN A 206 30.34 -5.92 29.35
N ASN A 207 29.81 -7.03 28.85
CA ASN A 207 29.79 -8.32 29.53
C ASN A 207 30.78 -9.33 28.91
N ASP A 208 31.70 -8.86 28.07
CA ASP A 208 32.67 -9.67 27.30
C ASP A 208 32.02 -10.73 26.40
N ILE A 209 30.93 -10.35 25.73
CA ILE A 209 30.27 -11.16 24.71
C ILE A 209 30.49 -10.48 23.36
N ILE A 210 31.18 -11.14 22.45
CA ILE A 210 31.50 -10.59 21.13
C ILE A 210 30.49 -11.15 20.11
N PRO A 211 29.57 -10.34 19.57
CA PRO A 211 28.64 -10.82 18.55
C PRO A 211 29.34 -11.04 17.20
N ASP A 212 28.93 -12.07 16.46
CA ASP A 212 29.42 -12.33 15.10
C ASP A 212 28.90 -11.30 14.10
N TYR A 213 27.67 -10.84 14.30
CA TYR A 213 26.99 -9.87 13.44
C TYR A 213 26.27 -8.82 14.27
N VAL A 214 26.34 -7.57 13.81
CA VAL A 214 25.53 -6.47 14.33
C VAL A 214 24.60 -6.00 13.21
N CYS A 215 23.31 -6.00 13.51
CA CYS A 215 22.25 -5.66 12.57
C CYS A 215 21.72 -4.26 12.88
N MET A 216 21.81 -3.37 11.89
CA MET A 216 21.31 -2.01 11.98
C MET A 216 20.26 -1.77 10.89
N VAL A 217 19.08 -1.33 11.31
CA VAL A 217 17.95 -1.04 10.41
C VAL A 217 17.73 0.46 10.29
N GLU A 218 17.96 1.19 11.38
CA GLU A 218 17.80 2.64 11.41
C GLU A 218 18.92 3.35 10.64
N ARG A 219 18.55 4.47 10.01
CA ARG A 219 19.49 5.38 9.34
C ARG A 219 19.97 6.41 10.35
N THR A 220 21.08 6.13 11.05
CA THR A 220 21.73 7.10 11.96
C THR A 220 22.69 8.04 11.24
#